data_AF-A0A977NLB7-F1
#
_entry.id   AF-A0A977NLB7-F1
#
_cell.length_a   1.000
_cell.length_b   1.000
_cell.length_c   1.000
_cell.angle_alpha   90.00
_cell.angle_beta   90.00
_cell.angle_gamma   90.00
#
_symmetry.space_group_name_H-M   'P 1'
#
loop_
_entity.id
_entity.type
_entity.pdbx_description
1 polymer ?
#
loop_
_entity_poly.entity_id
_entity_poly.type
_entity_poly.pdbx_seq_one_letter_code
_entity_poly.pdbx_strand_id
1 'polypeptide(L)' 'MQQQQAVTATTIIIGSERHFALCESCFWSATVFGRDAPACPSCTGGNVSMIPLARDEEYRVRVLPSAGVEMSFSRAKKK' A
#
# COMPACT_ATOMS: atom_id res chain seq x y z
N MET A 1 19.33 -35.96 -18.06
CA MET A 1 19.59 -34.65 -17.45
C MET A 1 18.58 -33.67 -18.03
N GLN A 2 17.64 -33.19 -17.22
CA GLN A 2 16.51 -32.36 -17.69
C GLN A 2 16.93 -30.89 -17.77
N GLN A 3 16.70 -30.26 -18.93
CA GLN A 3 16.97 -28.84 -19.16
C GLN A 3 15.82 -28.01 -18.58
N GLN A 4 16.12 -27.08 -17.67
CA GLN A 4 15.17 -26.08 -17.21
C GLN A 4 15.29 -24.83 -18.07
N GLN A 5 14.19 -24.45 -18.73
CA GLN A 5 14.06 -23.15 -19.41
C GLN A 5 13.52 -22.12 -18.40
N ALA A 6 14.27 -21.04 -18.21
CA ALA A 6 13.80 -19.89 -17.45
C ALA A 6 12.84 -19.07 -18.32
N VAL A 7 11.58 -18.98 -17.91
CA VAL A 7 10.56 -18.13 -18.54
C VAL A 7 10.58 -16.76 -17.85
N THR A 8 10.97 -15.72 -18.60
CA THR A 8 11.00 -14.34 -18.10
C THR A 8 9.61 -13.72 -18.31
N ALA A 9 8.87 -13.49 -17.21
CA ALA A 9 7.61 -12.78 -17.26
C ALA A 9 7.85 -11.26 -17.22
N THR A 10 7.40 -10.54 -18.25
CA THR A 10 7.43 -9.06 -18.27
C THR A 10 6.04 -8.53 -17.92
N THR A 11 5.88 -8.04 -16.69
CA THR A 11 4.62 -7.42 -16.24
C THR A 11 4.45 -6.05 -16.88
N ILE A 12 3.41 -5.88 -17.69
CA ILE A 12 2.98 -4.57 -18.20
C ILE A 12 2.25 -3.84 -17.06
N ILE A 13 2.80 -2.73 -16.57
CA ILE A 13 2.16 -1.88 -15.55
C ILE A 13 1.07 -1.03 -16.23
N ILE A 14 -0.13 -1.59 -16.39
CA ILE A 14 -1.30 -0.85 -16.88
C ILE A 14 -1.87 -0.05 -15.71
N GLY A 15 -1.39 1.19 -15.53
CA GLY A 15 -1.91 2.16 -14.55
C GLY A 15 -1.90 1.65 -13.10
N SER A 16 -0.79 1.85 -12.39
CA SER A 16 -0.57 1.32 -11.04
C SER A 16 -1.76 1.60 -10.11
N GLU A 17 -2.49 0.55 -9.74
CA GLU A 17 -3.46 0.60 -8.64
C GLU A 17 -2.70 0.96 -7.38
N ARG A 18 -3.06 2.09 -6.78
CA ARG A 18 -2.43 2.59 -5.56
C ARG A 18 -3.35 2.32 -4.40
N HIS A 19 -2.78 1.81 -3.33
CA HIS A 19 -3.49 1.59 -2.08
C HIS A 19 -2.71 2.22 -0.94
N PHE A 20 -3.44 2.75 0.05
CA PHE A 20 -2.90 3.04 1.36
C PHE A 20 -3.01 1.76 2.19
N ALA A 21 -1.87 1.17 2.52
CA ALA A 21 -1.78 0.00 3.37
C ALA A 21 -1.69 0.43 4.84
N LEU A 22 -2.45 -0.23 5.70
CA LEU A 22 -2.47 -0.01 7.14
C LEU A 22 -2.46 -1.34 7.89
N CYS A 23 -1.45 -1.57 8.72
CA CYS A 23 -1.48 -2.66 9.67
C CYS A 23 -2.43 -2.33 10.83
N GLU A 24 -3.43 -3.18 11.05
CA GLU A 24 -4.43 -2.98 12.08
C GLU A 24 -3.92 -3.24 13.50
N SER A 25 -2.76 -3.91 13.62
CA SER A 25 -2.16 -4.26 14.91
C SER A 25 -1.17 -3.23 15.43
N CYS A 26 -0.33 -2.66 14.55
CA CYS A 26 0.76 -1.77 14.94
C CYS A 26 0.73 -0.41 14.24
N PHE A 27 -0.30 -0.14 13.43
CA PHE A 27 -0.49 1.11 12.70
C PHE A 27 0.64 1.49 11.72
N TRP A 28 1.54 0.56 11.41
CA TRP A 28 2.46 0.73 10.28
C TRP A 28 1.66 0.99 9.01
N SER A 29 2.10 1.96 8.22
CA SER A 29 1.42 2.33 6.97
C SER A 29 2.40 2.60 5.83
N ALA A 30 1.93 2.40 4.60
CA ALA A 30 2.70 2.61 3.37
C ALA A 30 1.78 2.88 2.17
N THR A 31 2.33 3.46 1.09
CA THR A 31 1.69 3.35 -0.23
C THR A 31 2.13 2.05 -0.89
N VAL A 32 1.17 1.25 -1.35
CA VAL A 32 1.41 0.03 -2.12
C VAL A 32 0.93 0.23 -3.54
N PHE A 33 1.73 -0.24 -4.51
CA PHE A 33 1.39 -0.25 -5.92
C PHE A 33 1.12 -1.70 -6.33
N GLY A 34 -0.11 -2.01 -6.76
CA GLY A 34 -0.59 -3.36 -7.05
C GLY A 34 -1.78 -3.77 -6.18
N ARG A 35 -2.21 -5.03 -6.35
CA ARG A 35 -3.41 -5.60 -5.69
C ARG A 35 -3.09 -6.37 -4.41
N ASP A 36 -1.87 -6.87 -4.28
CA ASP A 36 -1.50 -7.77 -3.21
C ASP A 36 -1.20 -6.99 -1.93
N ALA A 37 -1.84 -7.38 -0.83
CA ALA A 37 -1.55 -6.82 0.48
C ALA A 37 -0.16 -7.28 0.96
N PRO A 38 0.72 -6.37 1.39
CA PRO A 38 2.01 -6.76 1.93
C PRO A 38 1.84 -7.35 3.34
N ALA A 39 2.75 -8.23 3.74
CA ALA A 39 2.93 -8.55 5.15
C ALA A 39 3.41 -7.29 5.90
N CYS A 40 2.96 -7.10 7.14
CA CYS A 40 3.45 -5.96 7.92
C CYS A 40 4.93 -6.17 8.28
N PRO A 41 5.86 -5.27 7.88
CA PRO A 41 7.28 -5.43 8.20
C PRO A 41 7.59 -5.13 9.67
N SER A 42 6.70 -4.42 10.38
CA SER A 42 6.96 -4.00 11.76
C SER A 42 6.61 -5.06 12.80
N CYS A 43 5.50 -5.79 12.62
CA CYS A 43 5.05 -6.81 13.57
C CYS A 43 4.98 -8.21 12.96
N THR A 44 5.32 -8.37 11.67
CA THR A 44 5.18 -9.61 10.89
C THR A 44 3.76 -10.20 10.88
N GLY A 45 2.77 -9.42 11.30
CA GLY A 45 1.37 -9.79 11.31
C GLY A 45 0.75 -9.75 9.91
N GLY A 46 -0.31 -10.53 9.71
CA GLY A 46 -0.99 -10.67 8.42
C GLY A 46 -2.14 -9.70 8.17
N ASN A 47 -2.61 -8.96 9.18
CA ASN A 47 -3.78 -8.09 9.05
C ASN A 47 -3.37 -6.68 8.59
N VAL A 48 -3.13 -6.55 7.29
CA VAL A 48 -2.90 -5.27 6.60
C VAL A 48 -4.12 -4.94 5.75
N SER A 49 -4.82 -3.89 6.12
CA SER A 49 -5.94 -3.34 5.36
C SER A 49 -5.44 -2.50 4.19
N MET A 50 -6.04 -2.70 3.01
CA MET A 50 -5.71 -2.02 1.77
C MET A 50 -6.85 -1.07 1.39
N ILE A 51 -6.61 0.24 1.52
CA ILE A 51 -7.58 1.28 1.18
C ILE A 51 -7.24 1.81 -0.22
N PRO A 52 -8.12 1.67 -1.23
CA PRO A 52 -7.85 2.17 -2.58
C PRO A 52 -7.64 3.69 -2.60
N LEU A 53 -6.64 4.14 -3.38
CA LEU A 53 -6.37 5.55 -3.64
C LEU A 53 -6.68 5.88 -5.10
N ALA A 54 -7.45 6.94 -5.34
CA ALA A 54 -7.61 7.47 -6.68
C ALA A 54 -6.29 8.09 -7.20
N ARG A 55 -6.17 8.25 -8.52
CA ARG A 55 -4.93 8.76 -9.16
C ARG A 55 -4.57 10.17 -8.68
N ASP A 56 -5.57 10.99 -8.44
CA ASP A 56 -5.50 12.36 -7.97
C ASP A 56 -5.71 12.47 -6.46
N GLU A 57 -5.62 11.37 -5.70
CA GLU A 57 -5.80 11.37 -4.26
C GLU A 57 -4.47 11.48 -3.52
N GLU A 58 -4.47 12.36 -2.53
CA GLU A 58 -3.40 12.56 -1.56
C GLU A 58 -3.93 12.14 -0.19
N TYR A 59 -3.05 11.56 0.62
CA TYR A 59 -3.36 11.22 2.00
C TYR A 59 -2.33 11.84 2.94
N ARG A 60 -2.77 12.13 4.16
CA ARG A 60 -1.94 12.62 5.25
C ARG A 60 -2.12 11.75 6.47
N VAL A 61 -1.01 11.31 7.06
CA VAL A 61 -0.98 10.57 8.32
C VAL A 61 -0.39 11.47 9.40
N ARG A 62 -1.05 11.53 10.56
CA ARG A 62 -0.55 12.21 11.75
C ARG A 62 -0.58 11.24 12.93
N VAL A 63 0.56 11.09 13.60
CA VAL A 63 0.65 10.31 14.84
C VAL A 63 0.59 11.30 15.99
N LEU A 64 -0.44 11.20 16.82
CA LEU A 64 -0.73 12.09 17.93
C LEU A 64 -0.58 11.30 19.24
N PRO A 65 0.24 11.77 20.21
CA PRO A 65 0.45 11.06 21.47
C PRO A 65 -0.83 10.78 22.27
N SER A 66 -1.84 11.65 22.15
CA SER A 66 -3.10 11.57 22.91
C SER A 66 -4.28 10.99 22.12
N ALA A 67 -4.18 10.94 20.79
CA ALA A 67 -5.30 10.58 19.91
C ALA A 67 -4.98 9.42 18.94
N GLY A 68 -3.80 8.81 19.06
CA GLY A 68 -3.40 7.70 18.21
C GLY A 68 -3.02 8.16 16.80
N VAL A 69 -3.56 7.51 15.78
CA VAL A 69 -3.24 7.81 14.38
C VAL A 69 -4.45 8.44 13.69
N GLU A 70 -4.26 9.64 13.16
CA GLU A 70 -5.23 10.32 12.30
C GLU A 70 -4.82 10.19 10.84
N MET A 71 -5.79 9.88 9.98
CA MET A 71 -5.61 9.75 8.54
C MET A 71 -6.63 10.64 7.83
N SER A 72 -6.18 11.39 6.83
CA SER A 72 -7.04 12.24 6.02
C SER A 72 -6.77 11.99 4.54
N PHE A 73 -7.83 11.87 3.76
CA PHE A 73 -7.80 11.66 2.32
C PHE A 73 -8.42 12.86 1.62
N SER A 74 -7.80 13.31 0.54
CA SER A 74 -8.26 14.48 -0.21
C SER A 74 -7.81 14.40 -1.66
N ARG A 75 -8.59 14.97 -2.57
CA ARG A 75 -8.16 15.13 -3.96
C ARG A 75 -7.18 16.28 -4.09
N ALA A 76 -6.07 16.05 -4.78
CA ALA A 76 -5.14 17.07 -5.23
C ALA A 76 -5.90 18.11 -6.04
N LYS A 77 -5.70 19.40 -5.72
CA LYS A 77 -6.28 20.48 -6.52
C LYS A 77 -5.64 20.44 -7.90
N LYS A 78 -6.46 20.44 -8.96
CA LYS A 78 -5.96 20.67 -10.32
C LYS A 78 -5.26 22.04 -10.32
N LYS A 79 -3.97 22.05 -10.70
CA LYS A 79 -3.23 23.28 -10.96
C LYS A 79 -3.71 23.93 -12.25
#